data_AF-A0A417SYI0-F1
#
_entry.id   AF-A0A417SYI0-F1
#
_cell.length_a   1.000
_cell.length_b   1.000
_cell.length_c   1.000
_cell.angle_alpha   90.00
_cell.angle_beta   90.00
_cell.angle_gamma   90.00
#
_symmetry.space_group_name_H-M   'P 1'
#
loop_
_entity.id
_entity.type
_entity.pdbx_description
1 polymer ?
#
loop_
_entity_poly.entity_id
_entity_poly.type
_entity_poly.pdbx_seq_one_letter_code
_entity_poly.pdbx_strand_id
1 'polypeptide(L)'
;MAQVMAFHLQGISPHIFKNCGSLVNVHLSNGLKSIGSRSFEKCIKLEDLYIPDSVEHIGDGLCCGCTSLKSVHMPNGITELGYEIFRDCIKLSKIYLPNALMKIGARAFENCCNLQSPWIPNGLTEIGERAFVGCKSIREIWIPESVIAIGEGAFDQCTGLIIKGKRGSLAEKYAKYNGFSFVPD
;
A
#
# COMPACT_ATOMS: atom_id res chain seq x y z
N MET A 1 -19.12 -9.83 -17.69
CA MET A 1 -17.76 -9.95 -17.13
C MET A 1 -16.87 -8.97 -17.87
N ALA A 2 -16.33 -7.94 -17.21
CA ALA A 2 -15.27 -7.15 -17.81
C ALA A 2 -13.98 -7.96 -17.64
N GLN A 3 -13.58 -8.66 -18.71
CA GLN A 3 -12.35 -9.44 -18.74
C GLN A 3 -11.34 -8.66 -19.58
N VAL A 4 -10.27 -8.17 -18.95
CA VAL A 4 -9.18 -7.52 -19.66
C VAL A 4 -8.26 -8.62 -20.18
N MET A 5 -8.55 -9.17 -21.35
CA MET A 5 -7.60 -10.07 -22.03
C MET A 5 -6.66 -9.23 -22.89
N ALA A 6 -5.62 -8.68 -22.27
CA ALA A 6 -4.65 -7.85 -22.96
C ALA A 6 -3.41 -8.66 -23.35
N PHE A 7 -3.55 -9.55 -24.32
CA PHE A 7 -2.38 -10.10 -25.00
C PHE A 7 -1.77 -8.95 -25.82
N HIS A 8 -0.54 -8.52 -25.47
CA HIS A 8 0.26 -7.45 -26.10
C HIS A 8 0.17 -6.01 -25.55
N LEU A 9 -0.63 -5.70 -24.52
CA LEU A 9 -0.54 -4.36 -23.91
C LEU A 9 0.74 -4.24 -23.08
N GLN A 10 1.60 -3.30 -23.45
CA GLN A 10 2.74 -2.91 -22.61
C GLN A 10 2.32 -2.02 -21.44
N GLY A 11 1.12 -1.43 -21.48
CA GLY A 11 0.63 -0.57 -20.41
C GLY A 11 -0.89 -0.55 -20.28
N ILE A 12 -1.36 -0.21 -19.08
CA ILE A 12 -2.76 0.13 -18.79
C ILE A 12 -2.84 1.65 -18.66
N SER A 13 -3.73 2.29 -19.41
CA SER A 13 -3.91 3.75 -19.34
C SER A 13 -4.54 4.19 -18.01
N PRO A 14 -4.24 5.41 -17.52
CA PRO A 14 -4.87 5.95 -16.33
C PRO A 14 -6.41 5.91 -16.39
N HIS A 15 -7.04 5.72 -15.25
CA HIS A 15 -8.51 5.74 -15.07
C HIS A 15 -9.35 4.74 -15.88
N ILE A 16 -8.75 3.82 -16.65
CA ILE A 16 -9.49 3.02 -17.63
C ILE A 16 -10.59 2.12 -17.04
N PHE A 17 -10.45 1.67 -15.79
CA PHE A 17 -11.51 0.96 -15.04
C PHE A 17 -12.02 1.74 -13.83
N LYS A 18 -11.78 3.06 -13.76
CA LYS A 18 -12.29 3.90 -12.68
C LYS A 18 -13.82 3.79 -12.58
N ASN A 19 -14.33 3.62 -11.36
CA ASN A 19 -15.74 3.40 -11.04
C ASN A 19 -16.36 2.15 -11.69
N CYS A 20 -15.57 1.17 -12.12
CA CYS A 20 -16.11 -0.06 -12.70
C CYS A 20 -16.71 -0.96 -11.59
N GLY A 21 -17.94 -0.64 -11.16
CA GLY A 21 -18.64 -1.32 -10.07
C GLY A 21 -19.06 -2.77 -10.36
N SER A 22 -18.81 -3.28 -11.57
CA SER A 22 -19.03 -4.68 -11.94
C SER A 22 -17.75 -5.51 -12.01
N LEU A 23 -16.57 -4.89 -11.88
CA LEU A 23 -15.30 -5.59 -11.96
C LEU A 23 -15.07 -6.39 -10.68
N VAL A 24 -15.02 -7.72 -10.81
CA VAL A 24 -14.79 -8.65 -9.68
C VAL A 24 -13.40 -9.26 -9.77
N ASN A 25 -12.99 -9.64 -10.97
CA ASN A 25 -11.72 -10.30 -11.26
C ASN A 25 -10.97 -9.50 -12.34
N VAL A 26 -9.66 -9.38 -12.18
CA VAL A 26 -8.75 -8.78 -13.17
C VAL A 26 -7.66 -9.79 -13.48
N HIS A 27 -7.45 -10.05 -14.78
CA HIS A 27 -6.31 -10.81 -15.25
C HIS A 27 -5.38 -9.84 -15.99
N LEU A 28 -4.19 -9.61 -15.44
CA LEU A 28 -3.15 -8.78 -16.05
C LEU A 28 -2.17 -9.68 -16.79
N SER A 29 -1.73 -9.26 -17.96
CA SER A 29 -0.82 -10.06 -18.78
C SER A 29 0.63 -9.96 -18.30
N ASN A 30 1.38 -11.07 -18.40
CA ASN A 30 2.79 -11.14 -17.99
C ASN A 30 3.76 -10.29 -18.84
N GLY A 31 3.27 -9.62 -19.89
CA GLY A 31 4.05 -8.67 -20.70
C GLY A 31 3.80 -7.21 -20.30
N LEU A 32 2.93 -6.96 -19.33
CA LEU A 32 2.54 -5.62 -18.91
C LEU A 32 3.71 -4.95 -18.17
N LYS A 33 4.10 -3.75 -18.63
CA LYS A 33 5.20 -2.97 -18.06
C LYS A 33 4.74 -1.83 -17.16
N SER A 34 3.58 -1.23 -17.45
CA SER A 34 3.10 -0.08 -16.68
C SER A 34 1.60 -0.13 -16.40
N ILE A 35 1.19 0.43 -15.26
CA ILE A 35 -0.22 0.62 -14.91
C ILE A 35 -0.43 2.09 -14.54
N GLY A 36 -1.33 2.75 -15.27
CA GLY A 36 -1.62 4.16 -15.09
C GLY A 36 -2.30 4.46 -13.75
N SER A 37 -2.24 5.73 -13.35
CA SER A 37 -2.85 6.20 -12.11
C SER A 37 -4.36 5.94 -12.09
N ARG A 38 -4.87 5.58 -10.91
CA ARG A 38 -6.31 5.41 -10.64
C ARG A 38 -7.01 4.43 -11.59
N SER A 39 -6.26 3.50 -12.18
CA SER A 39 -6.79 2.55 -13.18
C SER A 39 -7.93 1.69 -12.64
N PHE A 40 -7.92 1.34 -11.35
CA PHE A 40 -8.98 0.59 -10.69
C PHE A 40 -9.67 1.37 -9.57
N GLU A 41 -9.54 2.71 -9.55
CA GLU A 41 -10.17 3.54 -8.51
C GLU A 41 -11.68 3.22 -8.42
N LYS A 42 -12.18 2.97 -7.20
CA LYS A 42 -13.60 2.66 -6.93
C LYS A 42 -14.15 1.46 -7.69
N CYS A 43 -13.33 0.46 -7.99
CA CYS A 43 -13.79 -0.88 -8.36
C CYS A 43 -14.33 -1.63 -7.14
N ILE A 44 -15.51 -1.22 -6.65
CA ILE A 44 -16.07 -1.63 -5.34
C ILE A 44 -16.39 -3.13 -5.21
N LYS A 45 -16.32 -3.93 -6.29
CA LYS A 45 -16.50 -5.39 -6.27
C LYS A 45 -15.21 -6.18 -6.50
N LEU A 46 -14.09 -5.50 -6.77
CA LEU A 46 -12.80 -6.16 -6.95
C LEU A 46 -12.36 -6.72 -5.59
N GLU A 47 -12.17 -8.03 -5.51
CA GLU A 47 -11.80 -8.69 -4.24
C GLU A 47 -10.31 -8.99 -4.14
N ASP A 48 -9.68 -9.35 -5.25
CA ASP A 48 -8.26 -9.71 -5.31
C ASP A 48 -7.62 -9.09 -6.55
N LEU A 49 -6.37 -8.63 -6.41
CA LEU A 49 -5.58 -8.09 -7.51
C LEU A 49 -4.19 -8.70 -7.53
N TYR A 50 -3.88 -9.40 -8.61
CA TYR A 50 -2.54 -9.90 -8.91
C TYR A 50 -1.86 -9.00 -9.93
N ILE A 51 -0.79 -8.31 -9.52
CA ILE A 51 0.04 -7.49 -10.40
C ILE A 51 1.27 -8.31 -10.81
N PRO A 52 1.47 -8.60 -12.11
CA PRO A 52 2.57 -9.44 -12.57
C PRO A 52 3.96 -8.82 -12.30
N ASP A 53 4.97 -9.66 -12.06
CA ASP A 53 6.37 -9.26 -11.86
C ASP A 53 6.98 -8.48 -13.04
N SER A 54 6.36 -8.52 -14.21
CA SER A 54 6.78 -7.75 -15.38
C SER A 54 6.51 -6.25 -15.26
N VAL A 55 5.63 -5.84 -14.32
CA VAL A 55 5.24 -4.45 -14.13
C VAL A 55 6.35 -3.70 -13.39
N GLU A 56 6.84 -2.65 -14.04
CA GLU A 56 7.94 -1.80 -13.57
C GLU A 56 7.42 -0.46 -13.00
N HIS A 57 6.23 -0.02 -13.45
CA HIS A 57 5.65 1.26 -13.04
C HIS A 57 4.17 1.14 -12.66
N ILE A 58 3.80 1.68 -11.51
CA ILE A 58 2.43 1.74 -11.01
C ILE A 58 2.11 3.18 -10.63
N GLY A 59 1.08 3.76 -11.25
CA GLY A 59 0.64 5.12 -10.96
C GLY A 59 -0.15 5.24 -9.66
N ASP A 60 -0.22 6.47 -9.16
CA ASP A 60 -0.92 6.83 -7.93
C ASP A 60 -2.39 6.39 -7.90
N GLY A 61 -2.90 6.15 -6.70
CA GLY A 61 -4.32 5.88 -6.47
C GLY A 61 -4.84 4.62 -7.15
N LEU A 62 -3.97 3.67 -7.52
CA LEU A 62 -4.30 2.49 -8.34
C LEU A 62 -5.64 1.86 -7.97
N CYS A 63 -5.85 1.58 -6.68
CA CYS A 63 -7.03 0.94 -6.10
C CYS A 63 -7.74 1.83 -5.07
N CYS A 64 -7.56 3.14 -5.13
CA CYS A 64 -8.22 4.07 -4.20
C CYS A 64 -9.74 3.83 -4.19
N GLY A 65 -10.33 3.56 -3.03
CA GLY A 65 -11.75 3.30 -2.84
C GLY A 65 -12.22 1.91 -3.29
N CYS A 66 -11.32 0.94 -3.51
CA CYS A 66 -11.70 -0.46 -3.74
C CYS A 66 -12.14 -1.13 -2.43
N THR A 67 -13.35 -0.81 -1.96
CA THR A 67 -13.84 -1.21 -0.63
C THR A 67 -14.05 -2.71 -0.43
N SER A 68 -14.05 -3.51 -1.50
CA SER A 68 -14.13 -4.98 -1.41
C SER A 68 -12.78 -5.69 -1.54
N LEU A 69 -11.70 -4.96 -1.84
CA LEU A 69 -10.37 -5.54 -2.05
C LEU A 69 -9.86 -6.12 -0.74
N LYS A 70 -9.58 -7.42 -0.72
CA LYS A 70 -9.11 -8.21 0.43
C LYS A 70 -7.63 -8.47 0.34
N SER A 71 -7.12 -8.75 -0.86
CA SER A 71 -5.71 -9.05 -1.08
C SER A 71 -5.12 -8.43 -2.33
N VAL A 72 -3.84 -8.06 -2.23
CA VAL A 72 -3.03 -7.55 -3.35
C VAL A 72 -1.67 -8.23 -3.36
N HIS A 73 -1.26 -8.70 -4.53
CA HIS A 73 0.10 -9.11 -4.81
C HIS A 73 0.82 -8.00 -5.58
N MET A 74 1.88 -7.44 -4.99
CA MET A 74 2.73 -6.44 -5.63
C MET A 74 3.93 -7.10 -6.33
N PRO A 75 4.42 -6.55 -7.45
CA PRO A 75 5.64 -7.02 -8.10
C PRO A 75 6.85 -6.79 -7.20
N ASN A 76 7.81 -7.73 -7.18
CA ASN A 76 8.99 -7.61 -6.32
C ASN A 76 9.94 -6.44 -6.67
N GLY A 77 9.90 -5.98 -7.93
CA GLY A 77 10.77 -4.92 -8.44
C GLY A 77 10.30 -3.49 -8.17
N ILE A 78 9.10 -3.30 -7.60
CA ILE A 78 8.57 -1.96 -7.31
C ILE A 78 9.30 -1.34 -6.12
N THR A 79 9.84 -0.13 -6.32
CA THR A 79 10.62 0.60 -5.31
C THR A 79 9.79 1.65 -4.57
N GLU A 80 8.62 2.03 -5.08
CA GLU A 80 7.73 3.02 -4.47
C GLU A 80 6.26 2.62 -4.56
N LEU A 81 5.52 2.76 -3.46
CA LEU A 81 4.07 2.81 -3.46
C LEU A 81 3.62 4.27 -3.57
N GLY A 82 2.89 4.61 -4.64
CA GLY A 82 2.48 5.98 -4.93
C GLY A 82 1.45 6.58 -3.97
N TYR A 83 1.13 7.85 -4.20
CA TYR A 83 0.13 8.62 -3.45
C TYR A 83 -1.24 7.92 -3.48
N GLU A 84 -1.89 7.75 -2.32
CA GLU A 84 -3.24 7.16 -2.18
C GLU A 84 -3.44 5.76 -2.81
N ILE A 85 -2.37 5.00 -3.09
CA ILE A 85 -2.44 3.78 -3.94
C ILE A 85 -3.54 2.78 -3.52
N PHE A 86 -3.78 2.62 -2.21
CA PHE A 86 -4.81 1.77 -1.61
C PHE A 86 -5.70 2.52 -0.61
N ARG A 87 -5.79 3.86 -0.70
CA ARG A 87 -6.65 4.64 0.20
C ARG A 87 -8.09 4.14 0.18
N ASP A 88 -8.73 4.06 1.35
CA ASP A 88 -10.10 3.59 1.56
C ASP A 88 -10.36 2.13 1.10
N CYS A 89 -9.32 1.29 0.97
CA CYS A 89 -9.46 -0.16 0.81
C CYS A 89 -9.81 -0.84 2.15
N ILE A 90 -11.00 -0.55 2.67
CA ILE A 90 -11.40 -0.90 4.05
C ILE A 90 -11.37 -2.40 4.38
N LYS A 91 -11.45 -3.29 3.38
CA LYS A 91 -11.37 -4.74 3.55
C LYS A 91 -9.98 -5.33 3.32
N LEU A 92 -9.00 -4.53 2.90
CA LEU A 92 -7.66 -5.00 2.59
C LEU A 92 -7.01 -5.48 3.87
N SER A 93 -6.81 -6.79 3.98
CA SER A 93 -6.20 -7.42 5.15
C SER A 93 -4.83 -8.00 4.86
N LYS A 94 -4.52 -8.24 3.57
CA LYS A 94 -3.31 -8.92 3.15
C LYS A 94 -2.68 -8.20 1.95
N ILE A 95 -1.48 -7.68 2.16
CA ILE A 95 -0.65 -7.15 1.09
C ILE A 95 0.74 -7.75 1.19
N TYR A 96 1.26 -8.21 0.05
CA TYR A 96 2.65 -8.59 -0.09
C TYR A 96 3.42 -7.36 -0.56
N LEU A 97 4.20 -6.74 0.31
CA LEU A 97 5.03 -5.59 -0.06
C LEU A 97 6.25 -6.06 -0.89
N PRO A 98 6.68 -5.27 -1.90
CA PRO A 98 7.88 -5.58 -2.68
C PRO A 98 9.13 -5.64 -1.80
N ASN A 99 10.02 -6.59 -2.08
CA ASN A 99 11.31 -6.69 -1.39
C ASN A 99 12.21 -5.46 -1.65
N ALA A 100 12.10 -4.85 -2.84
CA ALA A 100 12.87 -3.67 -3.24
C ALA A 100 12.22 -2.34 -2.80
N LEU A 101 11.13 -2.38 -2.03
CA LEU A 101 10.39 -1.17 -1.66
C LEU A 101 11.24 -0.24 -0.77
N MET A 102 11.41 0.99 -1.24
CA MET A 102 12.15 2.06 -0.56
C MET A 102 11.21 3.12 0.02
N LYS A 103 10.04 3.36 -0.61
CA LYS A 103 9.14 4.45 -0.22
C LYS A 103 7.68 4.04 -0.19
N ILE A 104 6.98 4.43 0.87
CA ILE A 104 5.52 4.39 0.96
C ILE A 104 5.02 5.82 0.86
N GLY A 105 4.24 6.12 -0.18
CA GLY A 105 3.74 7.46 -0.46
C GLY A 105 2.69 7.96 0.54
N ALA A 106 2.41 9.25 0.48
CA ALA A 106 1.42 9.87 1.35
C ALA A 106 0.03 9.24 1.15
N ARG A 107 -0.66 8.99 2.26
CA ARG A 107 -2.01 8.37 2.32
C ARG A 107 -2.11 7.00 1.62
N ALA A 108 -0.99 6.31 1.36
CA ALA A 108 -0.98 5.05 0.59
C ALA A 108 -1.97 4.00 1.09
N PHE A 109 -2.16 3.90 2.40
CA PHE A 109 -3.08 2.98 3.08
C PHE A 109 -4.07 3.72 4.01
N GLU A 110 -4.34 5.01 3.78
CA GLU A 110 -5.30 5.73 4.63
C GLU A 110 -6.66 5.01 4.64
N ASN A 111 -7.21 4.79 5.84
CA ASN A 111 -8.44 4.07 6.14
C ASN A 111 -8.48 2.58 5.71
N CYS A 112 -7.33 1.93 5.54
CA CYS A 112 -7.27 0.47 5.41
C CYS A 112 -7.49 -0.23 6.77
N CYS A 113 -8.70 -0.11 7.32
CA CYS A 113 -9.04 -0.51 8.69
C CYS A 113 -8.73 -1.96 9.04
N ASN A 114 -8.76 -2.87 8.06
CA ASN A 114 -8.51 -4.31 8.23
C ASN A 114 -7.05 -4.71 7.95
N LEU A 115 -6.19 -3.77 7.57
CA LEU A 115 -4.80 -4.06 7.24
C LEU A 115 -4.08 -4.56 8.49
N GLN A 116 -3.66 -5.81 8.43
CA GLN A 116 -2.83 -6.41 9.47
C GLN A 116 -1.39 -5.93 9.31
N SER A 117 -0.61 -6.06 10.38
CA SER A 117 0.78 -5.57 10.47
C SER A 117 1.54 -5.80 9.14
N PRO A 118 1.79 -4.74 8.36
CA PRO A 118 2.51 -4.89 7.12
C PRO A 118 3.96 -5.22 7.45
N TRP A 119 4.50 -6.25 6.82
CA TRP A 119 5.93 -6.52 6.87
C TRP A 119 6.68 -5.37 6.20
N ILE A 120 7.41 -4.57 6.99
CA ILE A 120 8.23 -3.48 6.46
C ILE A 120 9.56 -4.05 5.95
N PRO A 121 9.92 -3.87 4.67
CA PRO A 121 11.18 -4.36 4.14
C PRO A 121 12.36 -3.58 4.71
N ASN A 122 13.49 -4.26 4.92
CA ASN A 122 14.72 -3.68 5.49
C ASN A 122 15.32 -2.54 4.65
N GLY A 123 14.92 -2.40 3.39
CA GLY A 123 15.37 -1.32 2.50
C GLY A 123 14.50 -0.06 2.54
N LEU A 124 13.40 -0.05 3.31
CA LEU A 124 12.48 1.08 3.36
C LEU A 124 13.19 2.30 3.97
N THR A 125 13.15 3.43 3.28
CA THR A 125 13.76 4.69 3.70
C THR A 125 12.75 5.77 4.09
N GLU A 126 11.53 5.71 3.54
CA GLU A 126 10.52 6.75 3.73
C GLU A 126 9.10 6.18 3.91
N ILE A 127 8.41 6.70 4.93
CA ILE A 127 6.98 6.53 5.15
C ILE A 127 6.32 7.90 5.02
N GLY A 128 5.40 8.05 4.06
CA GLY A 128 4.79 9.34 3.72
C GLY A 128 3.80 9.87 4.75
N GLU A 129 3.43 11.13 4.58
CA GLU A 129 2.40 11.81 5.37
C GLU A 129 1.10 10.98 5.38
N ARG A 130 0.54 10.76 6.57
CA ARG A 130 -0.71 10.03 6.74
C ARG A 130 -0.77 8.63 6.09
N ALA A 131 0.37 7.98 5.83
CA ALA A 131 0.43 6.74 5.05
C ALA A 131 -0.46 5.61 5.56
N PHE A 132 -0.63 5.47 6.88
CA PHE A 132 -1.41 4.44 7.54
C PHE A 132 -2.51 5.02 8.46
N VAL A 133 -2.96 6.25 8.22
CA VAL A 133 -4.02 6.85 9.05
C VAL A 133 -5.24 5.93 9.10
N GLY A 134 -5.76 5.66 10.29
CA GLY A 134 -6.97 4.87 10.46
C GLY A 134 -6.80 3.36 10.20
N CYS A 135 -5.56 2.85 10.06
CA CYS A 135 -5.27 1.42 9.98
C CYS A 135 -5.41 0.74 11.35
N LYS A 136 -6.63 0.65 11.86
CA LYS A 136 -6.96 0.20 13.23
C LYS A 136 -6.57 -1.23 13.56
N SER A 137 -6.33 -2.08 12.56
CA SER A 137 -5.93 -3.48 12.75
C SER A 137 -4.41 -3.69 12.89
N ILE A 138 -3.59 -2.65 12.66
CA ILE A 138 -2.15 -2.72 12.89
C ILE A 138 -1.90 -2.58 14.39
N ARG A 139 -1.54 -3.70 15.03
CA ARG A 139 -1.23 -3.75 16.48
C ARG A 139 0.23 -3.50 16.80
N GLU A 140 1.10 -3.92 15.89
CA GLU A 140 2.54 -3.84 16.05
C GLU A 140 3.16 -3.54 14.69
N ILE A 141 4.22 -2.74 14.64
CA ILE A 141 5.00 -2.54 13.43
C ILE A 141 6.48 -2.38 13.79
N TRP A 142 7.34 -3.10 13.06
CA TRP A 142 8.78 -2.89 13.12
C TRP A 142 9.18 -1.84 12.08
N ILE A 143 9.83 -0.77 12.53
CA ILE A 143 10.38 0.27 11.65
C ILE A 143 11.91 0.16 11.67
N PRO A 144 12.55 -0.25 10.56
CA PRO A 144 13.99 -0.47 10.50
C PRO A 144 14.78 0.85 10.53
N GLU A 145 16.06 0.78 10.90
CA GLU A 145 16.97 1.94 10.94
C GLU A 145 17.20 2.61 9.58
N SER A 146 16.93 1.87 8.49
CA SER A 146 16.98 2.42 7.13
C SER A 146 15.96 3.54 6.92
N VAL A 147 14.88 3.60 7.72
CA VAL A 147 13.87 4.64 7.64
C VAL A 147 14.43 5.95 8.19
N ILE A 148 14.67 6.88 7.27
CA ILE A 148 15.22 8.22 7.56
C ILE A 148 14.14 9.32 7.55
N ALA A 149 12.92 9.00 7.09
CA ALA A 149 11.80 9.92 7.10
C ALA A 149 10.47 9.21 7.44
N ILE A 150 9.72 9.79 8.37
CA ILE A 150 8.34 9.40 8.70
C ILE A 150 7.49 10.67 8.66
N GLY A 151 6.50 10.71 7.78
CA GLY A 151 5.64 11.86 7.56
C GLY A 151 4.70 12.13 8.72
N GLU A 152 4.21 13.37 8.76
CA GLU A 152 3.24 13.81 9.77
C GLU A 152 2.00 12.92 9.76
N GLY A 153 1.55 12.52 10.95
CA GLY A 153 0.37 11.69 11.14
C GLY A 153 0.42 10.33 10.44
N ALA A 154 1.58 9.82 10.02
CA ALA A 154 1.71 8.55 9.31
C ALA A 154 0.93 7.39 9.93
N PHE A 155 0.79 7.36 11.27
CA PHE A 155 0.05 6.34 12.01
C PHE A 155 -1.11 6.89 12.84
N ASP A 156 -1.63 8.08 12.55
CA ASP A 156 -2.75 8.65 13.32
C ASP A 156 -3.96 7.72 13.30
N GLN A 157 -4.68 7.64 14.42
CA GLN A 157 -5.85 6.76 14.58
C GLN A 157 -5.54 5.25 14.42
N CYS A 158 -4.27 4.83 14.42
CA CYS A 158 -3.86 3.44 14.65
C CYS A 158 -3.95 3.12 16.14
N THR A 159 -5.16 2.90 16.63
CA THR A 159 -5.46 2.69 18.06
C THR A 159 -4.76 1.44 18.60
N GLY A 160 -3.95 1.59 19.65
CA GLY A 160 -3.24 0.47 20.29
C GLY A 160 -2.00 -0.01 19.55
N LEU A 161 -1.49 0.78 18.59
CA LEU A 161 -0.25 0.48 17.88
C LEU A 161 0.97 0.52 18.81
N ILE A 162 1.78 -0.54 18.75
CA ILE A 162 3.13 -0.61 19.29
C ILE A 162 4.13 -0.43 18.15
N ILE A 163 5.00 0.57 18.26
CA ILE A 163 6.12 0.76 17.34
C ILE A 163 7.34 0.05 17.91
N LYS A 164 7.96 -0.82 17.12
CA LYS A 164 9.23 -1.46 17.42
C LYS A 164 10.34 -0.90 16.55
N GLY A 165 11.55 -0.86 17.09
CA GLY A 165 12.74 -0.42 16.36
C GLY A 165 13.95 -0.35 17.29
N LYS A 166 15.10 0.04 16.75
CA LYS A 166 16.31 0.22 17.57
C LYS A 166 16.19 1.42 18.51
N ARG A 167 16.78 1.32 19.70
CA ARG A 167 16.96 2.46 20.61
C ARG A 167 17.76 3.58 19.94
N GLY A 168 17.31 4.82 20.10
CA GLY A 168 17.86 6.04 19.50
C GLY A 168 17.41 6.31 18.07
N SER A 169 16.65 5.39 17.45
CA SER A 169 16.22 5.49 16.05
C SER A 169 15.18 6.58 15.82
N LEU A 170 14.94 6.89 14.54
CA LEU A 170 13.82 7.73 14.13
C LEU A 170 12.47 7.16 14.58
N ALA A 171 12.33 5.82 14.58
CA ALA A 171 11.12 5.14 15.05
C ALA A 171 10.82 5.46 16.52
N GLU A 172 11.83 5.43 17.39
CA GLU A 172 11.67 5.78 18.81
C GLU A 172 11.26 7.26 18.97
N LYS A 173 11.92 8.16 18.24
CA LYS A 173 11.60 9.60 18.29
C LYS A 173 10.16 9.86 17.84
N TYR A 174 9.76 9.25 16.72
CA TYR A 174 8.41 9.38 16.19
C TYR A 174 7.36 8.82 17.15
N ALA A 175 7.61 7.64 17.73
CA ALA A 175 6.70 7.03 18.69
C ALA A 175 6.47 7.93 19.91
N LYS A 176 7.55 8.45 20.50
CA LYS A 176 7.46 9.38 21.64
C LYS A 176 6.73 10.68 21.31
N TYR A 177 7.04 11.28 20.16
CA TYR A 177 6.43 12.55 19.75
C TYR A 177 4.92 12.43 19.54
N ASN A 178 4.46 11.30 19.00
CA ASN A 178 3.05 11.08 18.67
C ASN A 178 2.29 10.23 19.72
N GLY A 179 2.92 9.93 20.87
CA GLY A 179 2.27 9.19 21.96
C GLY A 179 2.03 7.69 21.71
N PHE A 180 2.77 7.08 20.78
CA PHE A 180 2.74 5.63 20.58
C PHE A 180 3.61 4.90 21.61
N SER A 181 3.21 3.68 21.96
CA SER A 181 4.08 2.78 22.74
C SER A 181 5.28 2.38 21.88
N PHE A 182 6.48 2.43 22.47
CA PHE A 182 7.72 2.01 21.82
C PHE A 182 8.35 0.83 22.55
N VAL A 183 8.74 -0.20 21.79
CA VAL A 183 9.48 -1.36 22.30
C VAL A 183 10.82 -1.45 21.55
N PRO A 184 11.96 -1.29 22.25
CA PRO A 184 13.26 -1.47 21.62
C PRO A 184 13.51 -2.93 21.30
N ASP A 185 14.33 -3.18 20.29
CA ASP A 185 15.07 -4.44 20.10
C ASP A 185 16.18 -4.60 21.17
#